data_AF-D2U0J2-F1
#
_entry.id   AF-D2U0J2-F1
#
_cell.length_a   1.000
_cell.length_b   1.000
_cell.length_c   1.000
_cell.angle_alpha   90.00
_cell.angle_beta   90.00
_cell.angle_gamma   90.00
#
_symmetry.space_group_name_H-M   'P 1'
#
loop_
_entity.id
_entity.type
_entity.pdbx_description
1 polymer ?
#
loop_
_entity_poly.entity_id
_entity_poly.type
_entity_poly.pdbx_seq_one_letter_code
_entity_poly.pdbx_strand_id
1 'polypeptide(L)'
;MPLFCVVVAWIFFLLVKDHNISNLITTIPSGTAISITAGITAVAGGCMTSAFSTPDISRYCQSGKHVFWMTLISILIGEFIVNGISILIAHALDTDDVVTIMGQTAGWIGLLSVILSALKINDLNLYSSSLGIANAIEGVIGKKLSYSYLTIMLGILGTTLSVLGMLDRFVDFLVFLGVLFPPIIGVILIDYYMLKTSRKILDKTREKGLLPDDTSTPLIGWTAILACVIGSFVGATVELGIPSLNSLLVASIIYWVVSIFNKGSPQKT
;
A
#
# COMPACT_ATOMS: atom_id res chain seq x y z
N MET A 1 9.37 16.68 1.14
CA MET A 1 8.54 16.48 -0.07
C MET A 1 8.79 17.54 -1.14
N PRO A 2 8.46 18.84 -1.01
CA PRO A 2 8.69 19.79 -2.11
C PRO A 2 10.17 19.90 -2.51
N LEU A 3 11.06 19.96 -1.52
CA LEU A 3 12.51 19.96 -1.74
C LEU A 3 12.98 18.70 -2.47
N PHE A 4 12.44 17.52 -2.13
CA PHE A 4 12.79 16.25 -2.76
C PHE A 4 12.41 16.25 -4.24
N CYS A 5 11.19 16.67 -4.58
CA CYS A 5 10.77 16.76 -5.98
C CYS A 5 11.63 17.76 -6.77
N VAL A 6 11.99 18.90 -6.19
CA VAL A 6 12.87 19.89 -6.83
C VAL A 6 14.26 19.30 -7.07
N VAL A 7 14.83 18.60 -6.09
CA VAL A 7 16.13 17.94 -6.23
C VAL A 7 16.08 16.86 -7.31
N VAL A 8 15.06 16.00 -7.33
CA VAL A 8 14.90 14.96 -8.36
C VAL A 8 14.78 15.58 -9.76
N ALA A 9 13.97 16.63 -9.91
CA ALA A 9 13.83 17.34 -11.19
C ALA A 9 15.14 18.00 -11.63
N TRP A 10 15.91 18.55 -10.68
CA TRP A 10 17.23 19.12 -10.94
C TRP A 10 18.23 18.07 -11.40
N ILE A 11 18.30 16.92 -10.71
CA ILE A 11 19.18 15.80 -11.07
C ILE A 11 18.84 15.28 -12.47
N PHE A 12 17.55 15.12 -12.76
CA PHE A 12 17.08 14.73 -14.09
C PHE A 12 17.54 15.72 -15.16
N PHE A 13 17.39 17.02 -14.93
CA PHE A 13 17.82 18.03 -15.89
C PHE A 13 19.33 18.04 -16.15
N LEU A 14 20.15 17.79 -15.11
CA LEU A 14 21.60 17.65 -15.29
C LEU A 14 21.93 16.42 -16.15
N LEU A 15 21.36 15.26 -15.83
CA LEU A 15 21.67 14.02 -16.53
C LEU A 15 21.20 14.03 -17.99
N VAL A 16 20.05 14.64 -18.28
CA VAL A 16 19.53 14.80 -19.65
C VAL A 16 20.42 15.69 -20.53
N LYS A 17 21.18 16.62 -19.95
CA LYS A 17 22.13 17.42 -20.73
C LYS A 17 23.33 16.61 -21.20
N ASP A 18 23.78 15.69 -20.34
CA ASP A 18 25.01 14.94 -20.57
C ASP A 18 24.75 13.57 -21.24
N HIS A 19 23.51 13.07 -21.20
CA HIS A 19 23.12 11.78 -21.76
C HIS A 19 22.00 11.89 -22.80
N ASN A 20 22.09 11.08 -23.86
CA ASN A 20 21.00 10.95 -24.81
C ASN A 20 19.88 10.09 -24.20
N ILE A 21 18.70 10.69 -23.95
CA ILE A 21 17.54 10.02 -23.36
C ILE A 21 17.15 8.76 -24.14
N SER A 22 17.24 8.79 -25.48
CA SER A 22 16.88 7.63 -26.29
C SER A 22 17.76 6.42 -25.98
N ASN A 23 19.04 6.64 -25.69
CA ASN A 23 19.98 5.58 -25.35
C ASN A 23 19.66 5.01 -23.97
N LEU A 24 19.39 5.86 -22.97
CA LEU A 24 19.03 5.45 -21.60
C LEU A 24 17.77 4.58 -21.53
N ILE A 25 16.80 4.84 -22.41
CA ILE A 25 15.56 4.04 -22.52
C ILE A 25 15.84 2.66 -23.11
N THR A 26 16.83 2.54 -24.00
CA THR A 26 17.16 1.28 -24.69
C THR A 26 18.25 0.46 -24.00
N THR A 27 18.95 1.03 -23.02
CA THR A 27 19.97 0.31 -22.26
C THR A 27 19.37 -0.88 -21.54
N ILE A 28 19.98 -2.06 -21.73
CA ILE A 28 19.58 -3.28 -21.05
C ILE A 28 20.01 -3.18 -19.59
N PRO A 29 19.10 -3.39 -18.61
CA PRO A 29 19.46 -3.37 -17.19
C PRO A 29 20.44 -4.49 -16.82
N SER A 30 21.41 -4.17 -15.96
CA SER A 30 22.47 -5.07 -15.49
C SER A 30 22.00 -6.09 -14.42
N GLY A 31 20.78 -5.93 -13.91
CA GLY A 31 20.25 -6.70 -12.77
C GLY A 31 19.68 -8.08 -13.13
N THR A 32 19.36 -8.86 -12.09
CA THR A 32 18.70 -10.16 -12.24
C THR A 32 17.33 -9.99 -12.91
N ALA A 33 17.10 -10.73 -13.99
CA ALA A 33 15.82 -10.68 -14.69
C ALA A 33 14.68 -11.22 -13.81
N ILE A 34 13.60 -10.45 -13.72
CA ILE A 34 12.34 -10.85 -13.11
C ILE A 34 11.26 -11.01 -14.19
N SER A 35 10.27 -11.86 -13.94
CA SER A 35 9.13 -11.96 -14.85
C SER A 35 8.29 -10.68 -14.81
N ILE A 36 7.64 -10.36 -15.92
CA ILE A 36 6.72 -9.21 -15.99
C ILE A 36 5.61 -9.34 -14.95
N THR A 37 5.12 -10.56 -14.70
CA THR A 37 4.06 -10.82 -13.71
C THR A 37 4.55 -10.58 -12.27
N ALA A 38 5.79 -10.94 -11.96
CA ALA A 38 6.42 -10.61 -10.68
C ALA A 38 6.61 -9.09 -10.53
N GLY A 39 7.08 -8.41 -11.59
CA GLY A 39 7.20 -6.95 -11.60
C GLY A 39 5.87 -6.23 -11.35
N ILE A 40 4.79 -6.63 -12.04
CA ILE A 40 3.44 -6.07 -11.80
C ILE A 40 2.98 -6.35 -10.36
N THR A 41 3.25 -7.55 -9.84
CA THR A 41 2.89 -7.92 -8.46
C THR A 41 3.67 -7.11 -7.43
N ALA A 42 4.97 -6.85 -7.67
CA ALA A 42 5.80 -6.02 -6.81
C ALA A 42 5.31 -4.56 -6.76
N VAL A 43 5.01 -3.97 -7.93
CA VAL A 43 4.43 -2.61 -8.02
C VAL A 43 3.09 -2.55 -7.29
N ALA A 44 2.24 -3.56 -7.50
CA ALA A 44 0.98 -3.67 -6.76
C ALA A 44 1.25 -3.70 -5.24
N GLY A 45 2.17 -4.55 -4.77
CA GLY A 45 2.53 -4.63 -3.35
C GLY A 45 3.00 -3.30 -2.75
N GLY A 46 3.82 -2.53 -3.47
CA GLY A 46 4.25 -1.20 -3.04
C GLY A 46 3.11 -0.19 -2.93
N CYS A 47 2.14 -0.24 -3.86
CA CYS A 47 1.01 0.70 -3.90
C CYS A 47 -0.15 0.32 -2.96
N MET A 48 -0.25 -0.95 -2.56
CA MET A 48 -1.42 -1.45 -1.81
C MET A 48 -1.58 -0.75 -0.46
N THR A 49 -0.49 -0.52 0.28
CA THR A 49 -0.54 0.18 1.58
C THR A 49 -1.19 1.56 1.44
N SER A 50 -0.84 2.32 0.40
CA SER A 50 -1.46 3.62 0.12
C SER A 50 -2.95 3.49 -0.21
N ALA A 51 -3.37 2.43 -0.91
CA ALA A 51 -4.77 2.16 -1.18
C ALA A 51 -5.58 1.90 0.11
N PHE A 52 -5.02 1.18 1.09
CA PHE A 52 -5.68 0.95 2.39
C PHE A 52 -5.79 2.19 3.26
N SER A 53 -4.79 3.07 3.22
CA SER A 53 -4.80 4.32 3.98
C SER A 53 -5.57 5.44 3.28
N THR A 54 -5.98 5.25 2.03
CA THR A 54 -6.74 6.27 1.27
C THR A 54 -8.06 6.66 1.95
N PRO A 55 -8.89 5.73 2.48
CA PRO A 55 -10.07 6.06 3.30
C PRO A 55 -9.77 6.98 4.49
N ASP A 56 -8.63 6.78 5.18
CA ASP A 56 -8.27 7.56 6.37
C ASP A 56 -8.00 9.04 6.07
N ILE A 57 -7.46 9.31 4.88
CA ILE A 57 -7.17 10.67 4.41
C ILE A 57 -8.40 11.25 3.70
N SER A 58 -9.03 10.47 2.83
CA SER A 58 -10.16 10.89 2.00
C SER A 58 -11.43 11.21 2.79
N ARG A 59 -11.57 10.73 4.04
CA ARG A 59 -12.68 11.12 4.93
C ARG A 59 -12.76 12.62 5.20
N TYR A 60 -11.65 13.34 5.03
CA TYR A 60 -11.58 14.80 5.16
C TYR A 60 -11.86 15.53 3.84
N CYS A 61 -12.02 14.82 2.72
CA CYS A 61 -12.36 15.42 1.44
C CYS A 61 -13.84 15.80 1.39
N GLN A 62 -14.11 16.95 0.78
CA GLN A 62 -15.47 17.52 0.70
C GLN A 62 -16.38 16.78 -0.29
N SER A 63 -15.83 16.04 -1.25
CA SER A 63 -16.61 15.31 -2.26
C SER A 63 -15.85 14.13 -2.86
N GLY A 64 -16.59 13.13 -3.36
CA GLY A 64 -16.01 11.98 -4.06
C GLY A 64 -15.23 12.35 -5.32
N LYS A 65 -15.57 13.46 -5.99
CA LYS A 65 -14.79 13.97 -7.13
C LYS A 65 -13.40 14.42 -6.70
N HIS A 66 -13.26 15.06 -5.55
CA HIS A 66 -11.94 15.43 -5.00
C HIS A 66 -11.10 14.18 -4.71
N VAL A 67 -11.71 13.14 -4.13
CA VAL A 67 -11.02 11.86 -3.86
C VAL A 67 -10.54 11.21 -5.15
N PHE A 68 -11.39 11.16 -6.18
CA PHE A 68 -11.03 10.62 -7.49
C PHE A 68 -9.84 11.36 -8.11
N TRP A 69 -9.93 12.69 -8.24
CA TRP A 69 -8.86 13.48 -8.86
C TRP A 69 -7.58 13.47 -8.02
N MET A 70 -7.67 13.54 -6.69
CA MET A 70 -6.52 13.42 -5.81
C MET A 70 -5.79 12.09 -6.03
N THR A 71 -6.53 10.98 -6.09
CA THR A 71 -5.95 9.64 -6.28
C THR A 71 -5.34 9.51 -7.66
N LEU A 72 -6.07 9.90 -8.71
CA LEU A 72 -5.61 9.80 -10.09
C LEU A 72 -4.35 10.64 -10.34
N ILE A 73 -4.34 11.90 -9.89
CA ILE A 73 -3.18 12.78 -10.05
C ILE A 73 -1.99 12.25 -9.25
N SER A 74 -2.21 11.69 -8.05
CA SER A 74 -1.13 11.11 -7.24
C SER A 74 -0.49 9.91 -7.94
N ILE A 75 -1.28 9.02 -8.55
CA ILE A 75 -0.77 7.88 -9.31
C ILE A 75 -0.03 8.35 -10.56
N LEU A 76 -0.60 9.28 -11.33
CA LEU A 76 0.05 9.76 -12.56
C LEU A 76 1.36 10.49 -12.27
N ILE A 77 1.39 11.38 -11.28
CA ILE A 77 2.61 12.15 -10.97
C ILE A 77 3.62 11.30 -10.21
N GLY A 78 3.19 10.59 -9.16
CA GLY A 78 4.07 9.78 -8.33
C GLY A 78 4.57 8.54 -9.06
N GLU A 79 3.66 7.66 -9.46
CA GLU A 79 4.03 6.34 -9.97
C GLU A 79 4.54 6.37 -11.41
N PHE A 80 3.99 7.23 -12.28
CA PHE A 80 4.47 7.28 -13.67
C PHE A 80 5.61 8.28 -13.86
N ILE A 81 5.43 9.54 -13.46
CA ILE A 81 6.41 10.59 -13.75
C ILE A 81 7.65 10.46 -12.85
N VAL A 82 7.48 10.42 -11.53
CA VAL A 82 8.63 10.41 -10.60
C VAL A 82 9.40 9.10 -10.68
N ASN A 83 8.74 7.94 -10.70
CA ASN A 83 9.47 6.67 -10.87
C ASN A 83 10.09 6.55 -12.27
N GLY A 84 9.41 7.01 -13.32
CA GLY A 84 9.98 7.03 -14.68
C GLY A 84 11.26 7.85 -14.75
N ILE A 85 11.27 9.04 -14.15
CA ILE A 85 12.48 9.86 -13.99
C ILE A 85 13.55 9.12 -13.17
N SER A 86 13.15 8.49 -12.07
CA SER A 86 14.07 7.77 -11.18
C SER A 86 14.76 6.60 -11.88
N ILE A 87 14.05 5.86 -12.74
CA ILE A 87 14.62 4.78 -13.55
C ILE A 87 15.69 5.32 -14.50
N LEU A 88 15.43 6.45 -15.17
CA LEU A 88 16.41 7.07 -16.06
C LEU A 88 17.66 7.55 -15.32
N ILE A 89 17.48 8.10 -14.12
CA ILE A 89 18.60 8.50 -13.24
C ILE A 89 19.42 7.28 -12.82
N ALA A 90 18.75 6.20 -12.41
CA ALA A 90 19.40 4.96 -11.99
C ALA A 90 20.20 4.32 -13.14
N HIS A 91 19.66 4.32 -14.36
CA HIS A 91 20.38 3.87 -15.56
C HIS A 91 21.58 4.76 -15.90
N ALA A 92 21.45 6.09 -15.77
CA ALA A 92 22.54 7.01 -16.09
C ALA A 92 23.71 6.90 -15.10
N LEU A 93 23.45 6.51 -13.85
CA LEU A 93 24.46 6.37 -12.80
C LEU A 93 24.85 4.90 -12.53
N ASP A 94 24.25 3.95 -13.25
CA ASP A 94 24.43 2.49 -13.09
C ASP A 94 24.32 2.03 -11.62
N THR A 95 23.33 2.58 -10.91
CA THR A 95 23.07 2.24 -9.50
C THR A 95 21.61 2.45 -9.14
N ASP A 96 21.08 1.59 -8.28
CA ASP A 96 19.76 1.68 -7.67
C ASP A 96 19.80 2.29 -6.24
N ASP A 97 21.00 2.55 -5.71
CA ASP A 97 21.14 3.15 -4.38
C ASP A 97 20.87 4.65 -4.40
N VAL A 98 19.71 5.01 -3.86
CA VAL A 98 19.24 6.40 -3.74
C VAL A 98 20.23 7.28 -2.95
N VAL A 99 20.94 6.73 -1.97
CA VAL A 99 21.94 7.49 -1.19
C VAL A 99 23.10 7.88 -2.09
N THR A 100 23.64 6.92 -2.83
CA THR A 100 24.70 7.15 -3.81
C THR A 100 24.26 8.14 -4.90
N ILE A 101 23.07 7.94 -5.48
CA ILE A 101 22.50 8.86 -6.48
C ILE A 101 22.46 10.29 -5.93
N MET A 102 21.79 10.50 -4.79
CA MET A 102 21.58 11.83 -4.22
C MET A 102 22.89 12.50 -3.81
N GLY A 103 23.83 11.71 -3.26
CA GLY A 103 25.14 12.19 -2.82
C GLY A 103 26.03 12.62 -3.97
N GLN A 104 26.08 11.82 -5.05
CA GLN A 104 26.93 12.11 -6.21
C GLN A 104 26.42 13.30 -7.03
N THR A 105 25.10 13.44 -7.19
CA THR A 105 24.53 14.47 -8.09
C THR A 105 24.14 15.77 -7.39
N ALA A 106 23.69 15.70 -6.13
CA ALA A 106 23.16 16.85 -5.40
C ALA A 106 23.87 17.08 -4.05
N GLY A 107 24.90 16.30 -3.73
CA GLY A 107 25.71 16.44 -2.53
C GLY A 107 24.90 16.33 -1.25
N TRP A 108 25.34 17.08 -0.23
CA TRP A 108 24.68 17.13 1.08
C TRP A 108 23.20 17.54 1.01
N ILE A 109 22.83 18.47 0.12
CA ILE A 109 21.44 18.93 0.00
C ILE A 109 20.54 17.80 -0.50
N GLY A 110 21.02 17.01 -1.46
CA GLY A 110 20.31 15.82 -1.94
C GLY A 110 20.09 14.79 -0.85
N LEU A 111 21.16 14.47 -0.11
CA LEU A 111 21.11 13.53 1.02
C LEU A 111 20.14 13.99 2.11
N LEU A 112 20.23 15.25 2.53
CA LEU A 112 19.31 15.79 3.54
C LEU A 112 17.86 15.76 3.07
N SER A 113 17.63 16.06 1.79
CA SER A 113 16.30 16.04 1.18
C SER A 113 15.68 14.64 1.21
N VAL A 114 16.42 13.59 0.81
CA VAL A 114 15.91 12.21 0.86
C VAL A 114 15.70 11.73 2.30
N ILE A 115 16.59 12.05 3.23
CA ILE A 115 16.44 11.70 4.66
C ILE A 115 15.17 12.32 5.23
N LEU A 116 14.98 13.63 5.07
CA LEU A 116 13.78 14.33 5.55
C LEU A 116 12.51 13.81 4.86
N SER A 117 12.62 13.40 3.60
CA SER A 117 11.52 12.79 2.85
C SER A 117 11.12 11.45 3.47
N ALA A 118 12.10 10.56 3.69
CA ALA A 118 11.91 9.25 4.27
C ALA A 118 11.37 9.32 5.70
N LEU A 119 11.90 10.23 6.53
CA LEU A 119 11.40 10.46 7.89
C LEU A 119 9.92 10.81 7.90
N LYS A 120 9.48 11.70 7.00
CA LYS A 120 8.07 12.10 6.92
C LYS A 120 7.15 10.97 6.47
N ILE A 121 7.57 10.13 5.53
CA ILE A 121 6.78 8.97 5.09
C ILE A 121 6.73 7.91 6.19
N ASN A 122 7.84 7.65 6.87
CA ASN A 122 7.91 6.68 7.94
C ASN A 122 7.06 7.07 9.15
N ASP A 123 6.94 8.37 9.45
CA ASP A 123 6.01 8.88 10.47
C ASP A 123 4.55 8.53 10.16
N LEU A 124 4.11 8.77 8.91
CA LEU A 124 2.76 8.39 8.46
C LEU A 124 2.52 6.88 8.49
N ASN A 125 3.53 6.09 8.11
CA ASN A 125 3.45 4.63 8.14
C ASN A 125 3.38 4.09 9.58
N LEU A 126 4.18 4.64 10.50
CA LEU A 126 4.15 4.26 11.91
C LEU A 126 2.84 4.65 12.57
N TYR A 127 2.32 5.84 12.26
CA TYR A 127 1.01 6.29 12.76
C TYR A 127 -0.10 5.33 12.32
N SER A 128 -0.20 5.06 11.02
CA SER A 128 -1.23 4.19 10.44
C SER A 128 -1.11 2.75 10.95
N SER A 129 0.12 2.23 11.05
CA SER A 129 0.37 0.88 11.58
C SER A 129 0.03 0.76 13.08
N SER A 130 0.38 1.78 13.87
CA SER A 130 0.06 1.82 15.30
C SER A 130 -1.45 1.85 15.53
N LEU A 131 -2.19 2.64 14.73
CA LEU A 131 -3.65 2.71 14.78
C LEU A 131 -4.27 1.38 14.35
N GLY A 132 -3.81 0.79 13.25
CA GLY A 132 -4.28 -0.51 12.77
C GLY A 132 -4.10 -1.62 13.81
N ILE A 133 -2.93 -1.69 14.44
CA ILE A 133 -2.63 -2.70 15.47
C ILE A 133 -3.39 -2.43 16.76
N ALA A 134 -3.53 -1.16 17.18
CA ALA A 134 -4.35 -0.80 18.33
C ALA A 134 -5.80 -1.28 18.14
N ASN A 135 -6.39 -1.01 16.98
CA ASN A 135 -7.76 -1.42 16.64
C ASN A 135 -7.89 -2.95 16.56
N ALA A 136 -6.91 -3.64 15.98
CA ALA A 136 -6.92 -5.10 15.92
C ALA A 136 -6.85 -5.74 17.31
N ILE A 137 -5.98 -5.23 18.18
CA ILE A 137 -5.83 -5.73 19.56
C ILE A 137 -7.07 -5.41 20.38
N GLU A 138 -7.65 -4.22 20.22
CA GLU A 138 -8.90 -3.86 20.86
C GLU A 138 -10.05 -4.77 20.41
N GLY A 139 -10.17 -5.06 19.12
CA GLY A 139 -11.22 -5.94 18.59
C GLY A 139 -11.10 -7.39 19.04
N VAL A 140 -9.88 -7.89 19.29
CA VAL A 140 -9.64 -9.30 19.70
C VAL A 140 -9.62 -9.47 21.23
N ILE A 141 -8.97 -8.55 21.95
CA ILE A 141 -8.67 -8.68 23.39
C ILE A 141 -9.55 -7.75 24.23
N GLY A 142 -10.25 -6.78 23.62
CA GLY A 142 -11.06 -5.78 24.33
C GLY A 142 -10.24 -4.75 25.09
N LYS A 143 -8.93 -4.65 24.84
CA LYS A 143 -8.01 -3.74 25.55
C LYS A 143 -7.41 -2.71 24.62
N LYS A 144 -7.51 -1.44 25.01
CA LYS A 144 -6.81 -0.32 24.37
C LYS A 144 -5.36 -0.27 24.82
N LEU A 145 -4.44 -0.54 23.89
CA LEU A 145 -3.01 -0.33 24.13
C LEU A 145 -2.63 1.13 23.89
N SER A 146 -1.57 1.57 24.58
CA SER A 146 -1.01 2.90 24.38
C SER A 146 -0.40 3.02 22.98
N TYR A 147 -0.83 4.03 22.23
CA TYR A 147 -0.29 4.33 20.90
C TYR A 147 1.22 4.54 20.93
N SER A 148 1.75 5.27 21.93
CA SER A 148 3.19 5.52 22.04
C SER A 148 4.01 4.24 22.19
N TYR A 149 3.49 3.27 22.94
CA TYR A 149 4.16 1.98 23.11
C TYR A 149 4.17 1.19 21.80
N LEU A 150 3.04 1.13 21.09
CA LEU A 150 2.93 0.46 19.79
C LEU A 150 3.86 1.10 18.76
N THR A 151 3.92 2.43 18.70
CA THR A 151 4.80 3.15 17.77
C THR A 151 6.27 2.82 18.01
N ILE A 152 6.74 2.84 19.27
CA ILE A 152 8.12 2.49 19.60
C ILE A 152 8.41 1.03 19.25
N MET A 153 7.51 0.12 19.62
CA MET A 153 7.68 -1.32 19.36
C MET A 153 7.76 -1.61 17.85
N LEU A 154 6.88 -1.00 17.04
CA LEU A 154 6.86 -1.16 15.59
C LEU A 154 8.08 -0.52 14.92
N GLY A 155 8.53 0.63 15.41
CA GLY A 155 9.76 1.26 14.93
C GLY A 155 10.99 0.38 15.16
N ILE A 156 11.13 -0.20 16.36
CA ILE A 156 12.21 -1.13 16.69
C ILE A 156 12.12 -2.38 15.82
N LEU A 157 10.93 -2.97 15.69
CA LEU A 157 10.70 -4.18 14.90
C LEU A 157 11.02 -3.97 13.42
N GLY A 158 10.51 -2.89 12.82
CA GLY A 158 10.79 -2.54 11.42
C GLY A 158 12.26 -2.25 11.16
N THR A 159 12.93 -1.53 12.07
CA THR A 159 14.37 -1.25 11.96
C THR A 159 15.18 -2.54 12.07
N THR A 160 14.83 -3.42 13.00
CA THR A 160 15.50 -4.71 13.18
C THR A 160 15.33 -5.58 11.94
N LEU A 161 14.11 -5.69 11.41
CA LEU A 161 13.83 -6.43 10.18
C LEU A 161 14.59 -5.87 8.96
N SER A 162 14.71 -4.55 8.86
CA SER A 162 15.51 -3.89 7.82
C SER A 162 16.98 -4.32 7.89
N VAL A 163 17.58 -4.26 9.09
CA VAL A 163 18.98 -4.66 9.35
C VAL A 163 19.21 -6.17 9.14
N LEU A 164 18.19 -7.01 9.35
CA LEU A 164 18.26 -8.46 9.14
C LEU A 164 18.18 -8.89 7.66
N GLY A 165 18.25 -7.96 6.70
CA GLY A 165 18.35 -8.27 5.28
C GLY A 165 17.01 -8.28 4.53
N MET A 166 15.98 -7.60 5.04
CA MET A 166 14.78 -7.34 4.24
C MET A 166 15.07 -6.45 3.03
N LEU A 167 16.04 -5.54 3.14
CA LEU A 167 16.46 -4.67 2.04
C LEU A 167 17.07 -5.48 0.89
N ASP A 168 17.84 -6.52 1.19
CA ASP A 168 18.49 -7.37 0.19
C ASP A 168 17.49 -8.19 -0.63
N ARG A 169 16.29 -8.43 -0.08
CA ARG A 169 15.18 -9.14 -0.72
C ARG A 169 13.97 -8.24 -0.95
N PHE A 170 14.22 -6.97 -1.26
CA PHE A 170 13.18 -5.96 -1.38
C PHE A 170 12.11 -6.33 -2.42
N VAL A 171 12.51 -6.82 -3.60
CA VAL A 171 11.56 -7.24 -4.65
C VAL A 171 10.70 -8.41 -4.20
N ASP A 172 11.29 -9.44 -3.59
CA ASP A 172 10.54 -10.59 -3.06
C ASP A 172 9.55 -10.15 -1.97
N PHE A 173 9.98 -9.21 -1.12
CA PHE A 173 9.12 -8.63 -0.11
C PHE A 173 7.93 -7.87 -0.75
N LEU A 174 8.17 -7.07 -1.79
CA LEU A 174 7.09 -6.39 -2.52
C LEU A 174 6.15 -7.39 -3.20
N VAL A 175 6.67 -8.47 -3.79
CA VAL A 175 5.83 -9.53 -4.37
C VAL A 175 4.96 -10.19 -3.30
N PHE A 176 5.53 -10.49 -2.14
CA PHE A 176 4.80 -11.04 -1.00
C PHE A 176 3.68 -10.10 -0.54
N LEU A 177 3.97 -8.80 -0.37
CA LEU A 177 2.95 -7.80 -0.05
C LEU A 177 1.88 -7.70 -1.14
N GLY A 178 2.30 -7.81 -2.41
CA GLY A 178 1.44 -7.84 -3.58
C GLY A 178 0.51 -9.04 -3.64
N VAL A 179 0.74 -10.10 -2.87
CA VAL A 179 -0.18 -11.24 -2.74
C VAL A 179 -1.00 -11.16 -1.44
N LEU A 180 -0.39 -10.66 -0.36
CA LEU A 180 -1.00 -10.61 0.97
C LEU A 180 -2.11 -9.57 1.08
N PHE A 181 -1.88 -8.37 0.56
CA PHE A 181 -2.77 -7.23 0.77
C PHE A 181 -3.98 -7.13 -0.17
N PRO A 182 -3.90 -7.40 -1.50
CA PRO A 182 -5.04 -7.25 -2.40
C PRO A 182 -6.33 -8.00 -1.97
N PRO A 183 -6.28 -9.20 -1.36
CA PRO A 183 -7.45 -9.89 -0.84
C PRO A 183 -8.31 -9.03 0.09
N ILE A 184 -7.68 -8.22 0.94
CA ILE A 184 -8.37 -7.36 1.90
C ILE A 184 -9.16 -6.27 1.14
N ILE A 185 -8.58 -5.66 0.09
CA ILE A 185 -9.30 -4.71 -0.76
C ILE A 185 -10.49 -5.40 -1.44
N GLY A 186 -10.28 -6.60 -1.98
CA GLY A 186 -11.32 -7.38 -2.64
C GLY A 186 -12.53 -7.61 -1.74
N VAL A 187 -12.29 -8.08 -0.52
CA VAL A 187 -13.35 -8.30 0.48
C VAL A 187 -14.06 -7.00 0.85
N ILE A 188 -13.33 -5.90 1.08
CA ILE A 188 -13.92 -4.58 1.37
C ILE A 188 -14.83 -4.12 0.22
N LEU A 189 -14.38 -4.25 -1.03
CA LEU A 189 -15.18 -3.85 -2.20
C LEU A 189 -16.46 -4.68 -2.34
N ILE A 190 -16.37 -6.00 -2.15
CA ILE A 190 -17.53 -6.89 -2.20
C ILE A 190 -18.51 -6.57 -1.07
N ASP A 191 -18.04 -6.40 0.16
CA ASP A 191 -18.90 -6.09 1.29
C ASP A 191 -19.64 -4.77 1.08
N TYR A 192 -18.90 -3.74 0.64
CA TYR A 192 -19.43 -2.41 0.50
C TYR A 192 -20.37 -2.25 -0.71
N TYR A 193 -19.96 -2.69 -1.91
CA TYR A 193 -20.70 -2.44 -3.16
C TYR A 193 -21.71 -3.52 -3.52
N MET A 194 -21.38 -4.80 -3.29
CA MET A 194 -22.23 -5.92 -3.70
C MET A 194 -23.17 -6.36 -2.59
N LEU A 195 -22.61 -6.75 -1.43
CA LEU A 195 -23.40 -7.25 -0.30
C LEU A 195 -24.12 -6.15 0.46
N LYS A 196 -23.57 -4.93 0.43
CA LYS A 196 -24.11 -3.73 1.08
C LYS A 196 -24.42 -3.97 2.56
N THR A 197 -23.61 -4.77 3.24
CA THR A 197 -23.91 -5.37 4.56
C THR A 197 -24.32 -4.31 5.58
N SER A 198 -23.57 -3.21 5.65
CA SER A 198 -23.79 -2.14 6.63
C SER A 198 -24.58 -0.94 6.09
N ARG A 199 -25.10 -0.96 4.84
CA ARG A 199 -25.69 0.23 4.21
C ARG A 199 -26.90 0.78 4.96
N LYS A 200 -27.81 -0.08 5.38
CA LYS A 200 -29.02 0.33 6.11
C LYS A 200 -28.69 1.03 7.44
N ILE A 201 -27.66 0.57 8.15
CA ILE A 201 -27.24 1.16 9.43
C ILE A 201 -26.55 2.49 9.17
N LEU A 202 -25.62 2.54 8.22
CA LEU A 202 -24.91 3.75 7.83
C LEU A 202 -25.84 4.86 7.36
N ASP A 203 -26.90 4.54 6.62
CA ASP A 203 -27.86 5.55 6.14
C ASP A 203 -28.69 6.11 7.31
N LYS A 204 -29.14 5.26 8.25
CA LYS A 204 -29.84 5.69 9.47
C LYS A 204 -29.00 6.57 10.38
N THR A 205 -27.71 6.25 10.55
CA THR A 205 -26.82 6.99 11.46
C THR A 205 -26.36 8.29 10.81
N ARG A 206 -26.19 8.32 9.48
CA ARG A 206 -25.87 9.52 8.70
C ARG A 206 -26.93 10.61 8.84
N GLU A 207 -28.21 10.26 8.82
CA GLU A 207 -29.32 11.22 9.05
C GLU A 207 -29.20 11.94 10.40
N LYS A 208 -28.60 11.28 11.40
CA LYS A 208 -28.42 11.81 12.76
C LYS A 208 -27.05 12.44 12.99
N GLY A 209 -26.13 12.35 12.02
CA GLY A 209 -24.74 12.78 12.18
C GLY A 209 -23.95 11.94 13.21
N LEU A 210 -24.37 10.70 13.47
CA LEU A 210 -23.76 9.81 14.47
C LEU A 210 -23.01 8.65 13.78
N LEU A 211 -22.05 8.06 14.49
CA LEU A 211 -21.45 6.79 14.09
C LEU A 211 -22.38 5.62 14.46
N PRO A 212 -22.35 4.50 13.71
CA PRO A 212 -22.97 3.25 14.14
C PRO A 212 -22.49 2.84 15.54
N ASP A 213 -23.41 2.32 16.34
CA ASP A 213 -23.08 1.82 17.68
C ASP A 213 -22.27 0.52 17.58
N ASP A 214 -21.29 0.32 18.45
CA ASP A 214 -20.37 -0.82 18.41
C ASP A 214 -21.11 -2.16 18.54
N THR A 215 -22.29 -2.16 19.16
CA THR A 215 -23.20 -3.31 19.29
C THR A 215 -23.87 -3.71 17.97
N SER A 216 -23.98 -2.77 17.02
CA SER A 216 -24.72 -2.93 15.77
C SER A 216 -23.84 -3.38 14.60
N THR A 217 -22.53 -3.48 14.82
CA THR A 217 -21.55 -3.96 13.84
C THR A 217 -20.72 -5.09 14.43
N PRO A 218 -20.53 -6.21 13.71
CA PRO A 218 -19.71 -7.30 14.21
C PRO A 218 -18.26 -6.82 14.40
N LEU A 219 -17.68 -7.05 15.58
CA LEU A 219 -16.30 -6.67 15.90
C LEU A 219 -15.27 -7.39 15.01
N ILE A 220 -15.55 -8.64 14.61
CA ILE A 220 -14.63 -9.45 13.81
C ILE A 220 -15.38 -10.13 12.67
N GLY A 221 -14.94 -9.88 11.44
CA GLY A 221 -15.41 -10.56 10.23
C GLY A 221 -14.61 -11.83 9.95
N TRP A 222 -14.86 -12.92 10.67
CA TRP A 222 -14.13 -14.19 10.46
C TRP A 222 -14.21 -14.73 9.02
N THR A 223 -15.36 -14.56 8.37
CA THR A 223 -15.54 -14.92 6.96
C THR A 223 -14.64 -14.11 6.03
N ALA A 224 -14.48 -12.81 6.31
CA ALA A 224 -13.57 -11.93 5.58
C ALA A 224 -12.11 -12.37 5.76
N ILE A 225 -11.69 -12.62 7.01
CA ILE A 225 -10.33 -13.05 7.32
C ILE A 225 -10.00 -14.38 6.62
N LEU A 226 -10.88 -15.38 6.72
CA LEU A 226 -10.68 -16.67 6.07
C LEU A 226 -10.64 -16.54 4.54
N ALA A 227 -11.51 -15.72 3.94
CA ALA A 227 -11.46 -15.45 2.50
C ALA A 227 -10.15 -14.79 2.07
N CYS A 228 -9.63 -13.86 2.87
CA CYS A 228 -8.33 -13.24 2.63
C CYS A 228 -7.19 -14.26 2.70
N VAL A 229 -7.15 -15.11 3.74
CA VAL A 229 -6.11 -16.14 3.89
C VAL A 229 -6.13 -17.11 2.71
N ILE A 230 -7.31 -17.59 2.30
CA ILE A 230 -7.44 -18.50 1.16
C ILE A 230 -7.04 -17.78 -0.14
N GLY A 231 -7.46 -16.53 -0.34
CA GLY A 231 -7.06 -15.73 -1.50
C GLY A 231 -5.55 -15.53 -1.58
N SER A 232 -4.89 -15.15 -0.49
CA SER A 232 -3.43 -15.04 -0.44
C SER A 232 -2.74 -16.37 -0.71
N PHE A 233 -3.24 -17.48 -0.16
CA PHE A 233 -2.68 -18.81 -0.41
C PHE A 233 -2.79 -19.20 -1.89
N VAL A 234 -3.93 -18.97 -2.52
CA VAL A 234 -4.12 -19.25 -3.95
C VAL A 234 -3.25 -18.33 -4.81
N GLY A 235 -3.17 -17.03 -4.47
CA GLY A 235 -2.29 -16.10 -5.19
C GLY A 235 -0.80 -16.45 -5.07
N ALA A 236 -0.38 -17.05 -3.95
CA ALA A 236 1.00 -17.50 -3.75
C ALA A 236 1.34 -18.83 -4.45
N THR A 237 0.33 -19.67 -4.72
CA THR A 237 0.53 -21.02 -5.27
C THR A 237 0.17 -21.14 -6.75
N VAL A 238 -0.71 -20.28 -7.26
CA VAL A 238 -1.12 -20.27 -8.66
C VAL A 238 -0.26 -19.29 -9.45
N GLU A 239 0.69 -19.85 -10.20
CA GLU A 239 1.61 -19.09 -11.06
C GLU A 239 0.97 -18.58 -12.36
N LEU A 240 -0.25 -19.04 -12.68
CA LEU A 240 -0.95 -18.63 -13.88
C LEU A 240 -1.52 -17.22 -13.74
N GLY A 241 -1.00 -16.28 -14.54
CA GLY A 241 -1.46 -14.89 -14.57
C GLY A 241 -0.71 -13.99 -13.60
N ILE A 242 -1.39 -13.01 -13.02
CA ILE A 242 -0.80 -12.04 -12.08
C ILE A 242 -1.19 -12.45 -10.65
N PRO A 243 -0.24 -12.89 -9.81
CA PRO A 243 -0.48 -13.32 -8.43
C PRO A 243 -1.37 -12.37 -7.60
N SER A 244 -1.15 -11.06 -7.71
CA SER A 244 -1.95 -10.05 -6.98
C SER A 244 -3.42 -10.01 -7.41
N LEU A 245 -3.70 -10.23 -8.69
CA LEU A 245 -5.07 -10.28 -9.21
C LEU A 245 -5.75 -11.59 -8.80
N ASN A 246 -5.01 -12.70 -8.87
CA ASN A 246 -5.52 -14.00 -8.43
C ASN A 246 -5.93 -13.95 -6.96
N SER A 247 -5.08 -13.40 -6.09
CA SER A 247 -5.38 -13.31 -4.66
C SER A 247 -6.61 -12.43 -4.39
N LEU A 248 -6.70 -11.28 -5.05
CA LEU A 248 -7.84 -10.36 -4.94
C LEU A 248 -9.15 -11.02 -5.39
N LEU A 249 -9.17 -11.60 -6.59
CA LEU A 249 -10.38 -12.17 -7.19
C LEU A 249 -10.87 -13.37 -6.40
N VAL A 250 -9.97 -14.27 -6.00
CA VAL A 250 -10.33 -15.46 -5.23
C VAL A 250 -10.93 -15.08 -3.89
N ALA A 251 -10.30 -14.17 -3.14
CA ALA A 251 -10.85 -13.69 -1.87
C ALA A 251 -12.21 -13.01 -2.05
N SER A 252 -12.36 -12.18 -3.08
CA SER A 252 -13.61 -11.49 -3.42
C SER A 252 -14.74 -12.48 -3.67
N ILE A 253 -14.49 -13.50 -4.49
CA ILE A 253 -15.49 -14.52 -4.86
C ILE A 253 -15.85 -15.38 -3.63
N ILE A 254 -14.84 -15.88 -2.90
CA ILE A 254 -15.08 -16.71 -1.71
C ILE A 254 -15.91 -15.94 -0.69
N TYR A 255 -15.52 -14.71 -0.37
CA TYR A 255 -16.23 -13.89 0.59
C TYR A 255 -17.68 -13.61 0.14
N TRP A 256 -17.87 -13.29 -1.14
CA TRP A 256 -19.21 -13.06 -1.71
C TRP A 256 -20.11 -14.30 -1.57
N VAL A 257 -19.61 -15.47 -2.00
CA VAL A 257 -20.36 -16.73 -1.98
C VAL A 257 -20.72 -17.13 -0.54
N VAL A 258 -19.74 -17.17 0.36
CA VAL A 258 -19.95 -17.54 1.77
C VAL A 258 -20.95 -16.60 2.46
N SER A 259 -20.83 -15.29 2.20
CA SER A 259 -21.70 -14.29 2.83
C SER A 259 -23.14 -14.35 2.33
N ILE A 260 -23.39 -14.77 1.08
CA ILE A 260 -24.75 -15.01 0.57
C ILE A 260 -25.37 -16.20 1.30
N PHE A 261 -24.64 -17.31 1.45
CA PHE A 261 -25.15 -18.49 2.15
C PHE A 261 -25.43 -18.21 3.63
N ASN A 262 -24.55 -17.44 4.30
CA ASN A 262 -24.74 -17.08 5.71
C ASN A 262 -25.93 -16.12 5.94
N LYS A 263 -26.31 -15.28 4.97
CA LYS A 263 -27.54 -14.47 5.07
C LYS A 263 -28.82 -15.33 5.01
N GLY A 264 -28.73 -16.55 4.48
CA GLY A 264 -29.84 -17.51 4.44
C GLY A 264 -30.03 -18.30 5.75
N SER A 265 -29.04 -18.31 6.64
CA SER A 265 -29.15 -18.91 7.98
C SER A 265 -29.60 -17.85 8.99
N PRO A 266 -30.70 -18.05 9.74
CA PRO A 266 -31.14 -17.09 10.74
C PRO A 266 -30.05 -16.92 11.80
N GLN A 267 -29.55 -15.70 11.96
CA GLN A 267 -28.69 -15.31 13.09
C GLN A 267 -29.45 -15.63 14.38
N LYS A 268 -28.99 -16.65 15.10
CA LYS A 268 -29.42 -16.86 16.49
C LYS A 268 -28.89 -15.69 17.30
N THR A 269 -29.84 -14.89 17.77
CA THR A 269 -29.72 -13.84 18.78
C THR A 269 -28.93 -14.27 20.00
#